data_AF-A0A3C0WEZ9-F1
#
_entry.id   AF-A0A3C0WEZ9-F1
#
_cell.length_a   1.000
_cell.length_b   1.000
_cell.length_c   1.000
_cell.angle_alpha   90.00
_cell.angle_beta   90.00
_cell.angle_gamma   90.00
#
_symmetry.space_group_name_H-M   'P 1'
#
loop_
_entity.id
_entity.type
_entity.pdbx_description
1 polymer ?
#
loop_
_entity_poly.entity_id
_entity_poly.type
_entity_poly.pdbx_seq_one_letter_code
_entity_poly.pdbx_strand_id
1 'polypeptide(L)' 'GTVPVTFGDAIAGFEQSDFVRSTLGSDVHKHYTHFFKTEKLAFESAVTDWERIRYFERI' A
#
# COMPACT_ATOMS: atom_id res chain seq x y z
N GLY A 1 6.97 4.65 -18.30
CA GLY A 1 6.86 4.89 -16.85
C GLY A 1 7.44 3.69 -16.14
N THR A 2 8.22 3.91 -15.08
CA THR A 2 8.71 2.82 -14.22
C THR A 2 7.59 2.33 -13.32
N VAL A 3 7.57 1.04 -13.02
CA VAL A 3 6.60 0.45 -12.09
C VAL A 3 6.94 0.92 -10.66
N PRO A 4 5.95 1.24 -9.82
CA PRO A 4 6.17 1.56 -8.41
C PRO A 4 6.94 0.45 -7.67
N VAL A 5 7.92 0.84 -6.85
CA VAL A 5 8.74 -0.10 -6.06
C VAL A 5 8.27 -0.23 -4.61
N THR A 6 7.39 0.68 -4.17
CA THR A 6 6.77 0.62 -2.85
C THR A 6 5.26 0.41 -3.01
N PHE A 7 4.66 -0.23 -2.00
CA PHE A 7 3.21 -0.40 -1.96
C PHE A 7 2.48 0.95 -1.87
N GLY A 8 3.06 1.93 -1.15
CA GLY A 8 2.50 3.29 -1.07
C GLY A 8 2.41 3.99 -2.42
N ASP A 9 3.48 3.93 -3.22
CA ASP A 9 3.50 4.53 -4.56
C ASP A 9 2.52 3.82 -5.51
N ALA A 10 2.37 2.50 -5.37
CA ALA A 10 1.39 1.73 -6.13
C ALA A 10 -0.06 2.16 -5.80
N ILE A 11 -0.38 2.37 -4.52
CA ILE A 11 -1.70 2.88 -4.08
C ILE A 11 -1.95 4.27 -4.67
N ALA A 12 -0.96 5.17 -4.63
CA ALA A 12 -1.10 6.51 -5.19
C ALA A 12 -1.37 6.48 -6.70
N GLY A 13 -0.67 5.62 -7.45
CA GLY A 13 -0.91 5.42 -8.87
C GLY A 13 -2.28 4.80 -9.16
N PHE A 14 -2.72 3.85 -8.33
CA PHE A 14 -4.04 3.22 -8.46
C PHE A 14 -5.18 4.21 -8.23
N GLU A 15 -5.09 5.04 -7.19
CA GLU A 15 -6.09 6.05 -6.83
C GLU A 15 -6.29 7.10 -7.94
N GLN A 16 -5.19 7.49 -8.61
CA GLN A 16 -5.19 8.50 -9.66
C GLN A 16 -5.48 7.92 -11.06
N SER A 17 -5.68 6.61 -11.20
CA SER A 17 -5.86 5.98 -12.50
C SER A 17 -7.30 6.05 -13.00
N ASP A 18 -7.54 6.89 -14.01
CA ASP A 18 -8.82 6.95 -14.72
C ASP A 18 -9.12 5.64 -15.49
N PHE A 19 -8.08 4.95 -15.95
CA PHE A 19 -8.22 3.64 -16.59
C PHE A 19 -8.79 2.60 -15.62
N VAL A 20 -8.23 2.51 -14.42
CA VAL A 20 -8.72 1.57 -13.39
C VAL A 20 -10.13 1.93 -12.96
N ARG A 21 -10.41 3.23 -12.74
CA ARG A 21 -11.74 3.71 -12.35
C ARG A 21 -12.81 3.36 -13.37
N SER A 22 -12.53 3.55 -14.67
CA SER A 22 -13.47 3.22 -15.75
C SER A 22 -13.63 1.71 -15.96
N THR A 23 -12.57 0.92 -15.75
CA THR A 23 -12.60 -0.53 -15.95
C THR A 23 -13.31 -1.27 -14.80
N LEU A 24 -13.05 -0.87 -13.55
CA LEU A 24 -13.63 -1.53 -12.37
C LEU A 24 -14.97 -0.91 -11.94
N GLY A 25 -15.25 0.31 -12.37
CA GLY A 25 -16.35 1.11 -11.84
C GLY A 25 -15.97 1.85 -10.55
N SER A 26 -16.64 2.97 -10.32
CA SER A 26 -16.30 3.92 -9.23
C SER A 26 -16.39 3.29 -7.84
N ASP A 27 -17.40 2.46 -7.57
CA ASP A 27 -17.61 1.90 -6.24
C ASP A 27 -16.51 0.88 -5.87
N VAL A 28 -16.14 0.03 -6.83
CA VAL A 28 -15.08 -0.97 -6.66
C VAL A 28 -13.72 -0.29 -6.56
N HIS A 29 -13.44 0.69 -7.43
CA HIS A 29 -12.21 1.48 -7.37
C HIS A 29 -12.02 2.18 -6.02
N LYS A 30 -13.09 2.81 -5.51
CA LYS A 30 -13.09 3.47 -4.20
C LYS A 30 -12.89 2.47 -3.06
N HIS A 31 -13.56 1.32 -3.10
CA HIS A 31 -13.43 0.28 -2.09
C HIS A 31 -11.98 -0.23 -1.99
N TYR A 32 -11.37 -0.61 -3.11
CA TYR A 32 -9.99 -1.10 -3.11
C TYR A 32 -8.99 -0.02 -2.72
N THR A 33 -9.17 1.22 -3.17
CA THR A 33 -8.30 2.33 -2.74
C THR A 33 -8.33 2.50 -1.22
N HIS A 34 -9.52 2.44 -0.61
CA HIS A 34 -9.65 2.51 0.85
C HIS A 34 -9.02 1.29 1.54
N PHE A 35 -9.31 0.08 1.05
CA PHE A 35 -8.76 -1.16 1.58
C PHE A 35 -7.23 -1.15 1.60
N PHE A 36 -6.58 -0.80 0.49
CA PHE A 36 -5.11 -0.78 0.43
C PHE A 36 -4.48 0.28 1.34
N LYS A 37 -5.13 1.44 1.48
CA LYS A 37 -4.67 2.46 2.45
C LYS A 37 -4.74 1.94 3.89
N THR A 38 -5.81 1.24 4.24
CA THR A 38 -5.97 0.63 5.56
C THR A 38 -4.92 -0.46 5.80
N GLU A 39 -4.67 -1.34 4.82
CA GLU A 39 -3.63 -2.38 4.88
C GLU A 39 -2.24 -1.77 5.10
N LYS A 40 -1.92 -0.71 4.35
CA LYS A 40 -0.64 0.01 4.49
C LYS A 40 -0.48 0.58 5.90
N LEU A 41 -1.51 1.22 6.46
CA LEU A 41 -1.47 1.76 7.81
C LEU A 41 -1.30 0.66 8.87
N ALA A 42 -1.98 -0.48 8.69
CA ALA A 42 -1.82 -1.63 9.57
C ALA A 42 -0.37 -2.15 9.57
N PHE A 43 0.22 -2.29 8.39
CA PHE A 43 1.62 -2.70 8.24
C PHE A 43 2.59 -1.70 8.89
N GLU A 44 2.41 -0.40 8.66
CA GLU A 44 3.28 0.65 9.24
C GLU A 44 3.14 0.77 10.76
N SER A 45 2.03 0.30 11.33
CA SER A 45 1.78 0.31 12.78
C SER A 45 2.35 -0.90 13.52
N ALA A 46 2.81 -1.93 12.81
CA ALA A 46 3.30 -3.17 13.41
C ALA A 46 4.83 -3.18 13.50
N VAL A 47 5.37 -3.61 14.65
CA VAL A 47 6.78 -3.98 14.77
C VAL A 47 6.93 -5.43 14.33
N THR A 48 7.66 -5.63 13.24
CA THR A 48 7.91 -6.94 12.65
C THR A 48 8.99 -7.71 13.40
N ASP A 49 8.98 -9.04 13.25
CA ASP A 49 9.99 -9.91 13.87
C ASP A 49 11.41 -9.62 13.35
N TRP A 50 11.53 -9.22 12.08
CA TRP A 50 12.80 -8.79 11.50
C TRP A 50 13.33 -7.53 12.18
N GLU A 51 12.46 -6.56 12.47
CA GLU A 51 12.86 -5.36 13.20
C GLU A 51 13.33 -5.72 14.61
N ARG A 52 12.64 -6.64 15.30
CA ARG A 52 13.08 -7.13 16.62
C ARG A 52 14.47 -7.77 16.57
N ILE A 53 14.71 -8.70 15.65
CA ILE A 53 16.01 -9.38 15.50
C ILE A 53 17.13 -8.38 15.18
N ARG A 54 16.85 -7.45 14.25
CA ARG A 54 17.82 -6.40 13.88
C ARG A 54 18.15 -5.46 15.03
N TYR A 55 17.21 -5.17 15.92
CA TYR A 55 17.49 -4.40 17.13
C TYR A 55 18.46 -5.13 18.06
N PHE A 56 18.32 -6.45 18.24
CA PHE A 56 19.22 -7.24 19.09
C PHE A 56 20.63 -7.41 18.53
N GLU A 57 20.83 -7.34 17.21
CA GLU A 57 22.18 -7.33 16.60
C GLU A 57 22.90 -5.97 16.74
N ARG A 58 22.19 -4.91 17.16
CA ARG A 58 22.69 -3.53 17.21
C ARG A 58 22.87 -2.98 18.64
N ILE A 59 22.67 -3.80 19.67
CA ILE A 59 22.92 -3.50 21.09
C ILE A 59 24.02 -4.44 21.58
#